data_AF-A0A497LJA7-F1
#
_entry.id   AF-A0A497LJA7-F1
#
_cell.length_a   1.000
_cell.length_b   1.000
_cell.length_c   1.000
_cell.angle_alpha   90.00
_cell.angle_beta   90.00
_cell.angle_gamma   90.00
#
_symmetry.space_group_name_H-M   'P 1'
#
loop_
_entity.id
_entity.type
_entity.pdbx_description
1 polymer ?
#
loop_
_entity_poly.entity_id
_entity_poly.type
_entity_poly.pdbx_seq_one_letter_code
_entity_poly.pdbx_strand_id
1 'polypeptide(L)'
;MLLAVSPFCCQVSAQPQVETLASGLKHPAGVAVASDGRVYFSEFGLEGCLSVYLPDRQIVDVAISGLTSPAGVALAPDGTVYAV
;
A
#
# COMPACT_ATOMS: atom_id res chain seq x y z
N MET A 1 -12.51 53.04 -8.55
CA MET A 1 -11.68 51.84 -8.77
C MET A 1 -10.98 51.52 -7.46
N LEU A 2 -11.60 50.68 -6.63
CA LEU A 2 -10.99 50.11 -5.43
C LEU A 2 -11.21 48.60 -5.57
N LEU A 3 -10.14 47.85 -5.86
CA LEU A 3 -10.23 46.39 -5.97
C LEU A 3 -10.21 45.80 -4.57
N ALA A 4 -11.22 44.99 -4.27
CA ALA A 4 -11.27 44.14 -3.10
C ALA A 4 -10.15 43.09 -3.18
N VAL A 5 -9.29 43.03 -2.17
CA VAL A 5 -8.34 41.93 -2.02
C VAL A 5 -8.99 40.93 -1.07
N SER A 6 -9.67 39.93 -1.64
CA SER A 6 -10.19 38.79 -0.88
C SER A 6 -9.02 37.98 -0.31
N PRO A 7 -8.97 37.70 1.00
CA PRO A 7 -7.96 36.83 1.58
C PRO A 7 -8.41 35.38 1.36
N PHE A 8 -8.18 34.84 0.18
CA PHE A 8 -8.17 33.39 0.02
C PHE A 8 -6.87 32.86 0.63
N CYS A 9 -6.91 32.68 1.95
CA CYS A 9 -5.97 31.82 2.67
C CYS A 9 -5.94 30.47 1.96
N CYS A 10 -4.73 29.98 1.64
CA CYS A 10 -4.46 28.76 0.88
C CYS A 10 -5.28 27.55 1.36
N GLN A 11 -6.48 27.35 0.81
CA GLN A 11 -7.14 26.06 0.83
C GLN A 11 -6.53 25.21 -0.28
N VAL A 12 -5.37 24.62 0.00
CA VAL A 12 -4.93 23.45 -0.76
C VAL A 12 -5.81 22.31 -0.27
N SER A 13 -6.97 22.13 -0.90
CA SER A 13 -7.66 20.86 -0.84
C SER A 13 -6.80 19.87 -1.62
N ALA A 14 -5.90 19.16 -0.94
CA ALA A 14 -5.26 18.00 -1.53
C ALA A 14 -6.38 16.99 -1.81
N GLN A 15 -6.75 16.84 -3.08
CA GLN A 15 -7.65 15.78 -3.48
C GLN A 15 -6.95 14.45 -3.17
N PRO A 16 -7.66 13.46 -2.60
CA PRO A 16 -7.06 12.15 -2.39
C PRO A 16 -6.62 11.60 -3.75
N GLN A 17 -5.30 11.45 -3.94
CA GLN A 17 -4.74 10.79 -5.11
C GLN A 17 -4.93 9.28 -4.93
N VAL A 18 -5.58 8.64 -5.89
CA VAL A 18 -5.79 7.19 -5.92
C VAL A 18 -4.95 6.61 -7.04
N GLU A 19 -4.14 5.60 -6.72
CA GLU A 19 -3.28 4.90 -7.66
C GLU A 19 -3.47 3.38 -7.53
N THR A 20 -3.42 2.69 -8.66
CA THR A 20 -3.45 1.22 -8.70
C THR A 20 -2.02 0.68 -8.68
N LEU A 21 -1.60 0.13 -7.54
CA LEU A 21 -0.25 -0.43 -7.37
C LEU A 21 -0.11 -1.86 -7.92
N ALA A 22 -1.22 -2.60 -7.94
CA ALA A 22 -1.26 -3.99 -8.37
C ALA A 22 -2.64 -4.31 -8.98
N SER A 23 -2.68 -5.21 -9.94
CA SER A 23 -3.92 -5.73 -10.53
C SER A 23 -3.81 -7.23 -10.79
N GLY A 24 -4.93 -7.91 -11.03
CA GLY A 24 -4.96 -9.36 -11.25
C GLY A 24 -4.71 -10.21 -10.00
N LEU A 25 -4.81 -9.61 -8.80
CA LEU A 25 -4.68 -10.32 -7.52
C LEU A 25 -5.84 -11.31 -7.33
N LYS A 26 -5.57 -12.47 -6.71
CA LYS A 26 -6.58 -13.51 -6.49
C LYS A 26 -7.56 -13.13 -5.39
N HIS A 27 -7.04 -12.85 -4.19
CA HIS A 27 -7.85 -12.55 -3.01
C HIS A 27 -7.07 -11.71 -1.99
N PRO A 28 -6.78 -10.43 -2.29
CA PRO A 28 -6.03 -9.58 -1.35
C PRO A 28 -6.77 -9.41 -0.03
N ALA A 29 -6.10 -9.64 1.11
CA ALA A 29 -6.75 -9.65 2.43
C ALA A 29 -6.12 -8.68 3.44
N GLY A 30 -4.81 -8.75 3.64
CA GLY A 30 -4.06 -7.88 4.55
C GLY A 30 -3.10 -6.97 3.79
N VAL A 31 -2.83 -5.78 4.35
CA VAL A 31 -1.86 -4.83 3.80
C VAL A 31 -1.11 -4.10 4.91
N ALA A 32 0.17 -3.84 4.71
CA ALA A 32 1.00 -3.00 5.56
C ALA A 32 1.96 -2.15 4.71
N VAL A 33 2.16 -0.89 5.09
CA VAL A 33 3.01 0.06 4.38
C VAL A 33 4.26 0.34 5.21
N ALA A 34 5.43 0.10 4.64
CA ALA A 34 6.71 0.39 5.28
C ALA A 34 7.06 1.88 5.17
N SER A 35 7.97 2.35 6.03
CA SER A 35 8.40 3.74 6.05
C SER A 35 9.14 4.19 4.78
N ASP A 36 9.66 3.24 3.99
CA ASP A 36 10.29 3.47 2.69
C ASP A 36 9.28 3.45 1.53
N GLY A 37 7.98 3.31 1.82
CA GLY A 37 6.91 3.29 0.82
C GLY A 37 6.65 1.91 0.18
N ARG A 38 7.38 0.86 0.55
CA ARG A 38 7.02 -0.51 0.14
C ARG A 38 5.66 -0.88 0.71
N VAL A 39 4.85 -1.56 -0.10
CA VAL A 39 3.52 -2.03 0.33
C VAL A 39 3.52 -3.55 0.32
N TYR A 40 3.41 -4.16 1.49
CA TYR A 40 3.28 -5.60 1.66
C TYR A 40 1.80 -5.95 1.73
N PHE A 41 1.38 -6.99 1.04
CA PHE A 41 -0.01 -7.45 1.09
C PHE A 41 -0.12 -8.96 0.93
N SER A 42 -1.08 -9.56 1.62
CA SER A 42 -1.35 -11.00 1.50
C SER A 42 -2.40 -11.27 0.45
N GLU A 43 -2.20 -12.35 -0.32
CA GLU A 43 -3.25 -12.96 -1.13
C GLU A 43 -3.71 -14.25 -0.44
N PHE A 44 -4.95 -14.24 0.03
CA PHE A 44 -5.57 -15.35 0.75
C PHE A 44 -5.84 -16.54 -0.18
N GLY A 45 -5.71 -17.76 0.36
CA GLY A 45 -6.03 -19.00 -0.32
C GLY A 45 -5.16 -20.15 0.16
N LEU A 46 -5.46 -21.38 -0.26
CA LEU A 46 -4.64 -22.56 0.09
C LEU A 46 -3.22 -22.48 -0.49
N GLU A 47 -3.07 -21.78 -1.60
CA GLU A 47 -1.79 -21.43 -2.24
C GLU A 47 -1.59 -19.91 -2.19
N GLY A 48 -1.79 -19.33 -1.00
CA GLY A 48 -1.64 -17.91 -0.76
C GLY A 48 -0.19 -17.46 -0.74
N CYS A 49 0.01 -16.14 -0.74
CA CYS A 49 1.33 -15.53 -0.69
C CYS A 49 1.32 -14.20 0.07
N LEU A 50 2.52 -13.77 0.45
CA LEU A 50 2.82 -12.39 0.80
C LEU A 50 3.57 -11.77 -0.39
N SER A 51 3.02 -10.70 -0.93
CA SER A 51 3.59 -9.93 -2.04
C SER A 51 4.04 -8.56 -1.56
N VAL A 52 4.97 -7.94 -2.29
CA VAL A 52 5.49 -6.60 -2.00
C VAL A 52 5.49 -5.77 -3.27
N TYR A 53 4.89 -4.57 -3.20
CA TYR A 53 5.05 -3.53 -4.20
C TYR A 53 6.33 -2.72 -3.93
N LEU A 54 7.16 -2.57 -4.96
CA LEU A 54 8.42 -1.83 -4.94
C LEU A 54 8.24 -0.48 -5.65
N PRO A 55 8.17 0.66 -4.93
CA PRO A 55 7.84 1.95 -5.51
C PRO A 55 8.88 2.43 -6.53
N ASP A 56 10.17 2.19 -6.29
CA ASP A 56 11.26 2.63 -7.18
C ASP A 56 11.17 2.04 -8.59
N ARG A 57 10.54 0.87 -8.71
CA ARG A 57 10.45 0.10 -9.96
C ARG A 57 9.02 -0.02 -10.46
N GLN A 58 8.03 0.36 -9.64
CA GLN A 58 6.61 0.17 -9.88
C GLN A 58 6.25 -1.28 -10.24
N ILE A 59 6.83 -2.25 -9.52
CA ILE A 59 6.55 -3.68 -9.72
C ILE A 59 6.08 -4.35 -8.43
N VAL A 60 5.43 -5.50 -8.58
CA VAL A 60 5.07 -6.41 -7.50
C VAL A 60 5.93 -7.66 -7.57
N ASP A 61 6.58 -8.01 -6.47
CA ASP A 61 7.30 -9.27 -6.29
C ASP A 61 6.61 -10.15 -5.23
N VAL A 62 6.74 -11.47 -5.36
CA VAL A 62 6.31 -12.41 -4.32
C VAL A 62 7.43 -12.54 -3.28
N ALA A 63 7.16 -12.11 -2.04
CA ALA A 63 8.11 -12.20 -0.94
C ALA A 63 8.09 -13.59 -0.28
N ILE A 64 6.89 -14.17 -0.10
CA ILE A 64 6.70 -15.50 0.48
C ILE A 64 5.57 -16.19 -0.28
N SER A 65 5.80 -17.41 -0.78
CA SER A 65 4.80 -18.23 -1.46
C SER A 65 4.38 -19.43 -0.61
N GLY A 66 3.23 -20.04 -0.93
CA GLY A 66 2.81 -21.31 -0.32
C GLY A 66 2.26 -21.16 1.09
N LEU A 67 1.75 -19.98 1.42
CA LEU A 67 1.07 -19.74 2.69
C LEU A 67 -0.34 -20.31 2.63
N THR A 68 -0.78 -20.96 3.71
CA THR A 68 -2.16 -21.41 3.83
C THR A 68 -3.00 -20.32 4.45
N SER A 69 -3.87 -19.71 3.64
CA SER A 69 -4.88 -18.74 4.08
C SER A 69 -4.32 -17.51 4.82
N PRO A 70 -3.25 -16.84 4.33
CA PRO A 70 -2.72 -15.66 4.99
C PRO A 70 -3.74 -14.50 4.90
N ALA A 71 -4.05 -13.89 6.03
CA ALA A 71 -5.02 -12.80 6.14
C ALA A 71 -4.39 -11.52 6.72
N GLY A 72 -3.53 -11.65 7.72
CA GLY A 72 -2.91 -10.50 8.38
C GLY A 72 -1.53 -10.19 7.83
N VAL A 73 -1.19 -8.90 7.75
CA VAL A 73 0.17 -8.43 7.49
C VAL A 73 0.51 -7.35 8.51
N ALA A 74 1.67 -7.46 9.16
CA ALA A 74 2.17 -6.47 10.11
C ALA A 74 3.66 -6.20 9.90
N LEU A 75 4.10 -4.99 10.24
CA LEU A 75 5.49 -4.56 10.15
C LEU A 75 6.02 -4.22 11.54
N ALA A 76 7.19 -4.73 11.91
CA ALA A 76 7.93 -4.29 13.08
C ALA A 76 8.82 -3.08 12.76
N PRO A 77 9.21 -2.28 13.78
CA PRO A 77 10.10 -1.13 13.60
C PRO A 77 11.48 -1.45 13.02
N ASP A 78 11.94 -2.69 13.13
CA ASP A 78 13.21 -3.16 12.56
C ASP A 78 13.10 -3.56 11.07
N GLY A 79 11.90 -3.45 10.48
CA GLY A 79 11.61 -3.84 9.10
C GLY A 79 11.15 -5.28 8.93
N THR A 80 11.02 -6.07 10.00
CA THR A 80 10.48 -7.44 9.92
C THR A 80 9.01 -7.43 9.51
N VAL A 81 8.64 -8.27 8.55
CA VAL A 81 7.25 -8.43 8.10
C VAL A 81 6.68 -9.73 8.63
N TYR A 82 5.52 -9.65 9.28
CA TYR A 82 4.76 -10.80 9.76
C TYR A 82 3.56 -11.01 8.85
N ALA A 83 3.34 -12.26 8.43
CA ALA A 83 2.09 -12.70 7.79
C ALA A 83 1.46 -13.78 8.67
N VAL A 84 0.14 -13.68 8.89
CA VAL A 84 -0.63 -14.63 9.72
C VAL A 84 -1.89 -15.10 9.01
#